data_AF-A0A0N4YB44-F1
#
_entry.id   AF-A0A0N4YB44-F1
#
_cell.length_a   1.000
_cell.length_b   1.000
_cell.length_c   1.000
_cell.angle_alpha   90.00
_cell.angle_beta   90.00
_cell.angle_gamma   90.00
#
_symmetry.space_group_name_H-M   'P 1'
#
loop_
_entity.id
_entity.type
_entity.pdbx_description
1 polymer ?
#
loop_
_entity_poly.entity_id
_entity_poly.type
_entity_poly.pdbx_seq_one_letter_code
_entity_poly.pdbx_strand_id
1 'polypeptide(L)'
;MSFNCSVPIGPLTGTARIVYGASLMATSVVSFGFQAVLAVLTGTIYYGCFFSFVMSNFCLTAHRLVYTLFPVIAHKVLSKTIGKVCISSIFIFLLVYFIVSMTPLGSTVFCEGLFRFRNEKRLLKPVVSVMNEVSNYLVGIVNVSAYFVIFTTLYIKGRLNFKRNRALRMTVQVAVVSVLELIFYAYWQYRPRLGAPTWRKIMDQFSVVLYYDVLMLPYVVLNRRKAKDVMRLRNLLTSSQDRFEFIMM
;
A
#
# COMPACT_ATOMS: atom_id res chain seq x y z
N MET A 1 -28.93 24.24 -30.00
CA MET A 1 -29.24 23.10 -30.88
C MET A 1 -29.35 21.86 -30.01
N SER A 2 -30.57 21.39 -29.77
CA SER A 2 -30.85 20.15 -29.03
C SER A 2 -30.91 18.99 -30.02
N PHE A 3 -29.95 18.06 -29.92
CA PHE A 3 -29.99 16.82 -30.70
C PHE A 3 -31.12 15.93 -30.17
N ASN A 4 -32.17 15.77 -30.97
CA ASN A 4 -33.26 14.86 -30.68
C ASN A 4 -32.80 13.43 -30.99
N CYS A 5 -32.27 12.71 -29.99
CA CYS A 5 -31.82 11.32 -30.10
C CYS A 5 -32.97 10.30 -30.01
N SER A 6 -34.18 10.66 -30.45
CA SER A 6 -35.29 9.72 -30.57
C SER A 6 -35.08 8.89 -31.84
N VAL A 7 -34.43 7.73 -31.71
CA VAL A 7 -34.36 6.73 -32.79
C VAL A 7 -35.79 6.23 -33.04
N PRO A 8 -36.30 6.25 -34.28
CA PRO A 8 -37.63 5.72 -34.58
C PRO A 8 -37.67 4.23 -34.25
N ILE A 9 -38.43 3.87 -33.20
CA ILE A 9 -38.67 2.49 -32.79
C ILE A 9 -39.72 1.92 -33.74
N GLY A 10 -39.30 1.53 -34.94
CA GLY A 10 -40.11 0.64 -35.78
C GLY A 10 -40.33 -0.68 -35.05
N PRO A 11 -41.44 -1.40 -35.27
CA PRO A 11 -41.66 -2.70 -34.66
C PRO A 11 -40.53 -3.64 -35.07
N LEU A 12 -39.65 -3.98 -34.12
CA LEU A 12 -38.60 -4.98 -34.33
C LEU A 12 -39.27 -6.29 -34.77
N THR A 13 -39.08 -6.62 -36.04
CA THR A 13 -39.45 -7.92 -36.62
C THR A 13 -38.73 -9.05 -35.87
N GLY A 14 -39.33 -10.24 -35.83
CA GLY A 14 -38.95 -11.31 -34.88
C GLY A 14 -37.46 -11.66 -34.87
N THR A 15 -36.79 -11.64 -36.03
CA THR A 15 -35.36 -11.92 -36.15
C THR A 15 -34.48 -10.83 -35.52
N ALA A 16 -34.86 -9.56 -35.63
CA ALA A 16 -34.11 -8.46 -35.03
C ALA A 16 -34.15 -8.53 -33.50
N ARG A 17 -35.29 -8.91 -32.89
CA ARG A 17 -35.40 -9.10 -31.43
C ARG A 17 -34.44 -10.17 -30.91
N ILE A 18 -34.30 -11.28 -31.65
CA ILE A 18 -33.41 -12.39 -31.28
C ILE A 18 -31.95 -11.93 -31.34
N VAL A 19 -31.56 -11.21 -32.40
CA VAL A 19 -30.19 -10.69 -32.56
C VAL A 19 -29.85 -9.66 -31.48
N TYR A 20 -30.75 -8.72 -31.20
CA TYR A 20 -30.55 -7.74 -30.11
C TYR A 20 -30.48 -8.42 -28.75
N GLY A 21 -31.36 -9.38 -28.46
CA GLY A 21 -31.32 -10.16 -27.23
C GLY A 21 -30.00 -10.91 -27.06
N ALA A 22 -29.52 -11.59 -28.10
CA ALA A 22 -28.23 -12.27 -28.10
C ALA A 22 -27.05 -11.30 -27.89
N SER A 23 -27.08 -10.13 -28.54
CA SER A 23 -26.04 -9.10 -28.37
C SER A 23 -26.01 -8.52 -26.95
N LEU A 24 -27.17 -8.32 -26.33
CA LEU A 24 -27.30 -7.85 -24.95
C LEU A 24 -26.76 -8.90 -23.96
N MET A 25 -27.08 -10.17 -24.18
CA MET A 25 -26.54 -11.25 -23.35
C MET A 25 -25.02 -11.36 -23.49
N ALA A 26 -24.50 -11.31 -24.72
CA ALA A 26 -23.07 -11.38 -24.97
C ALA A 26 -22.30 -10.21 -24.33
N THR A 27 -22.77 -8.97 -24.52
CA THR A 27 -22.15 -7.77 -23.92
C THR A 27 -22.22 -7.81 -22.40
N SER A 28 -23.34 -8.29 -21.82
CA SER A 28 -23.48 -8.48 -20.38
C SER A 28 -22.47 -9.49 -19.83
N VAL A 29 -22.33 -10.66 -20.48
CA VAL A 29 -21.36 -11.71 -20.08
C VAL A 29 -19.92 -11.20 -20.15
N VAL A 30 -19.56 -10.48 -21.22
CA VAL A 30 -18.23 -9.89 -21.36
C VAL A 30 -17.98 -8.84 -20.27
N SER A 31 -18.96 -7.98 -19.98
CA SER A 31 -18.86 -6.96 -18.93
C SER A 31 -18.66 -7.59 -17.55
N PHE A 32 -19.43 -8.62 -17.20
CA PHE A 32 -19.26 -9.34 -15.94
C PHE A 32 -17.90 -10.04 -15.84
N GLY A 33 -17.44 -10.67 -16.93
CA GLY A 33 -16.12 -11.28 -16.99
C GLY A 33 -15.01 -10.26 -16.76
N PHE A 34 -15.11 -9.08 -17.40
CA PHE A 34 -14.14 -8.00 -17.23
C PHE A 34 -14.14 -7.43 -15.81
N GLN A 35 -15.31 -7.19 -15.21
CA GLN A 35 -15.42 -6.75 -13.82
C GLN A 35 -14.81 -7.74 -12.84
N ALA A 36 -15.02 -9.05 -13.04
CA ALA A 36 -14.42 -10.08 -12.19
C ALA A 36 -12.89 -10.05 -12.27
N VAL A 37 -12.32 -9.92 -13.48
CA VAL A 37 -10.86 -9.81 -13.67
C VAL A 37 -10.31 -8.55 -12.99
N LEU A 38 -10.97 -7.40 -13.15
CA LEU A 38 -10.55 -6.15 -12.50
C LEU A 38 -10.62 -6.24 -10.97
N ALA A 39 -11.64 -6.90 -10.42
CA ALA A 39 -11.79 -7.08 -8.99
C ALA A 39 -10.66 -7.93 -8.39
N VAL A 40 -10.23 -8.99 -9.10
CA VAL A 40 -9.09 -9.83 -8.72
C VAL A 40 -7.77 -9.05 -8.82
N LEU A 41 -7.59 -8.34 -9.93
CA LEU A 41 -6.40 -7.54 -10.18
C LEU A 41 -6.21 -6.48 -9.09
N THR A 42 -7.27 -5.75 -8.75
CA THR A 42 -7.25 -4.69 -7.75
C THR A 42 -6.94 -5.24 -6.36
N GLY A 43 -7.56 -6.36 -5.98
CA GLY A 43 -7.28 -7.03 -4.70
C GLY A 43 -5.83 -7.51 -4.60
N THR A 44 -5.33 -8.10 -5.68
CA THR A 44 -3.96 -8.61 -5.76
C THR A 44 -2.93 -7.49 -5.65
N ILE A 45 -3.13 -6.38 -6.37
CA ILE A 45 -2.25 -5.21 -6.29
C ILE A 45 -2.27 -4.64 -4.87
N TYR A 46 -3.46 -4.48 -4.28
CA TYR A 46 -3.60 -3.92 -2.94
C TYR A 46 -2.83 -4.74 -1.88
N TYR A 47 -3.06 -6.05 -1.78
CA TYR A 47 -2.37 -6.89 -0.80
C TYR A 47 -0.88 -7.08 -1.13
N GLY A 48 -0.53 -7.19 -2.41
CA GLY A 48 0.86 -7.28 -2.85
C GLY A 48 1.66 -6.06 -2.43
N CYS A 49 1.13 -4.86 -2.71
CA CYS A 49 1.72 -3.61 -2.26
C CYS A 49 1.82 -3.54 -0.72
N PHE A 50 0.82 -4.03 0.01
CA PHE A 50 0.88 -4.08 1.47
C PHE A 50 2.03 -4.92 2.01
N PHE A 51 2.15 -6.17 1.56
CA PHE A 51 3.24 -7.04 2.01
C PHE A 51 4.62 -6.51 1.59
N SER A 52 4.76 -6.04 0.35
CA SER A 52 5.99 -5.44 -0.15
C SER A 52 6.39 -4.19 0.65
N PHE A 53 5.41 -3.36 1.04
CA PHE A 53 5.66 -2.18 1.85
C PHE A 53 6.14 -2.56 3.26
N VAL A 54 5.50 -3.53 3.91
CA VAL A 54 5.92 -4.01 5.24
C VAL A 54 7.34 -4.59 5.19
N MET A 55 7.63 -5.42 4.18
CA MET A 55 8.97 -5.98 3.98
C MET A 55 10.02 -4.88 3.72
N SER A 56 9.66 -3.86 2.94
CA SER A 56 10.53 -2.70 2.70
C SER A 56 10.82 -1.93 4.00
N ASN A 57 9.79 -1.69 4.82
CA ASN A 57 9.94 -1.01 6.10
C ASN A 57 10.85 -1.81 7.04
N PHE A 58 10.66 -3.13 7.12
CA PHE A 58 11.52 -4.02 7.88
C PHE A 58 12.99 -3.98 7.39
N CYS A 59 13.23 -4.10 6.08
CA CYS A 59 14.57 -3.96 5.49
C CYS A 59 15.22 -2.63 5.89
N LEU A 60 14.47 -1.52 5.82
CA LEU A 60 14.96 -0.18 6.18
C LEU A 60 15.27 -0.06 7.67
N THR A 61 14.41 -0.61 8.54
CA THR A 61 14.64 -0.62 9.99
C THR A 61 15.87 -1.45 10.34
N ALA A 62 16.00 -2.66 9.81
CA ALA A 62 17.17 -3.52 10.01
C ALA A 62 18.46 -2.83 9.53
N HIS A 63 18.42 -2.22 8.35
CA HIS A 63 19.53 -1.45 7.80
C HIS A 63 19.94 -0.28 8.73
N ARG A 64 18.98 0.48 9.28
CA ARG A 64 19.26 1.56 10.24
C ARG A 64 19.79 1.06 11.58
N LEU A 65 19.28 -0.07 12.05
CA LEU A 65 19.72 -0.71 13.29
C LEU A 65 21.18 -1.10 13.19
N VAL A 66 21.56 -1.83 12.12
CA VAL A 66 22.96 -2.23 11.84
C VAL A 66 23.87 -1.00 11.76
N TYR A 67 23.45 0.06 11.07
CA TYR A 67 24.22 1.30 10.96
C TYR A 67 24.47 1.97 12.33
N THR A 68 23.48 1.96 13.21
CA THR A 68 23.54 2.63 14.52
C THR A 68 24.39 1.83 15.52
N LEU A 69 24.27 0.50 15.49
CA LEU A 69 25.00 -0.41 16.38
C LEU A 69 26.48 -0.53 15.99
N PHE A 70 26.77 -0.69 14.70
CA PHE A 70 28.12 -1.01 14.20
C PHE A 70 28.66 0.04 13.21
N PRO A 71 28.89 1.29 13.63
CA PRO A 71 29.29 2.37 12.70
C PRO A 71 30.63 2.10 12.00
N VAL A 72 31.54 1.33 12.62
CA VAL A 72 32.86 1.01 12.04
C VAL A 72 32.75 -0.03 10.92
N ILE A 73 31.84 -1.00 11.06
CA ILE A 73 31.63 -2.09 10.11
C ILE A 73 30.60 -1.70 9.04
N ALA A 74 29.74 -0.72 9.34
CA ALA A 74 28.66 -0.27 8.47
C ALA A 74 29.13 0.12 7.06
N HIS A 75 30.31 0.74 6.89
CA HIS A 75 30.79 1.11 5.56
C HIS A 75 31.15 -0.11 4.68
N LYS A 76 31.50 -1.25 5.28
CA LYS A 76 31.77 -2.51 4.55
C LYS A 76 30.51 -3.33 4.34
N VAL A 77 29.65 -3.43 5.35
CA VAL A 77 28.43 -4.26 5.30
C VAL A 77 27.28 -3.57 4.56
N LEU A 78 27.29 -2.25 4.38
CA LEU A 78 26.18 -1.50 3.81
C LEU A 78 26.51 -0.93 2.43
N SER A 79 27.00 -1.80 1.55
CA SER A 79 27.30 -1.45 0.16
C SER A 79 26.01 -1.17 -0.62
N LYS A 80 26.11 -0.31 -1.65
CA LYS A 80 25.06 -0.08 -2.66
C LYS A 80 24.50 -1.38 -3.23
N THR A 81 25.31 -2.45 -3.25
CA THR A 81 24.91 -3.79 -3.66
C THR A 81 23.78 -4.36 -2.81
N ILE A 82 23.85 -4.27 -1.49
CA ILE A 82 22.85 -4.88 -0.60
C ILE A 82 21.50 -4.15 -0.70
N GLY A 83 21.52 -2.83 -0.87
CA GLY A 83 20.31 -2.06 -1.16
C GLY A 83 19.64 -2.54 -2.47
N LYS A 84 20.42 -2.74 -3.53
CA LYS A 84 19.91 -3.29 -4.80
C LYS A 84 19.35 -4.72 -4.62
N VAL A 85 20.01 -5.56 -3.82
CA VAL A 85 19.56 -6.91 -3.52
C VAL A 85 18.23 -6.91 -2.74
N CYS A 86 18.07 -6.09 -1.69
CA CYS A 86 16.78 -6.02 -0.97
C CYS A 86 15.66 -5.50 -1.90
N ILE A 87 15.90 -4.45 -2.69
CA ILE A 87 14.89 -3.94 -3.64
C ILE A 87 14.52 -5.02 -4.68
N SER A 88 15.52 -5.69 -5.25
CA SER A 88 15.30 -6.79 -6.21
C SER A 88 14.49 -7.93 -5.58
N SER A 89 14.81 -8.31 -4.34
CA SER A 89 14.08 -9.35 -3.60
C SER A 89 12.62 -8.96 -3.36
N ILE A 90 12.34 -7.71 -2.97
CA ILE A 90 10.97 -7.21 -2.79
C ILE A 90 10.20 -7.22 -4.11
N PHE A 91 10.85 -6.86 -5.22
CA PHE A 91 10.24 -6.88 -6.55
C PHE A 91 9.93 -8.29 -7.02
N ILE A 92 10.86 -9.24 -6.84
CA ILE A 92 10.64 -10.66 -7.14
C ILE A 92 9.48 -11.20 -6.30
N PHE A 93 9.45 -10.88 -5.00
CA PHE A 93 8.34 -11.25 -4.11
C PHE A 93 6.99 -10.72 -4.63
N LEU A 94 6.94 -9.45 -5.06
CA LEU A 94 5.72 -8.84 -5.61
C LEU A 94 5.26 -9.56 -6.88
N LEU A 95 6.19 -9.89 -7.79
CA LEU A 95 5.88 -10.63 -9.02
C LEU A 95 5.35 -12.03 -8.72
N VAL A 96 6.01 -12.76 -7.81
CA VAL A 96 5.56 -14.11 -7.41
C VAL A 96 4.19 -14.03 -6.77
N TYR A 97 3.97 -13.08 -5.86
CA TYR A 97 2.67 -12.88 -5.22
C TYR A 97 1.58 -12.54 -6.26
N PHE A 98 1.89 -11.69 -7.22
CA PHE A 98 0.98 -11.30 -8.30
C PHE A 98 0.59 -12.51 -9.15
N ILE A 99 1.58 -13.27 -9.64
CA ILE A 99 1.34 -14.47 -10.45
C ILE A 99 0.48 -15.47 -9.68
N VAL A 100 0.84 -15.77 -8.43
CA VAL A 100 0.08 -16.72 -7.59
C VAL A 100 -1.34 -16.24 -7.33
N SER A 101 -1.54 -14.94 -7.09
CA SER A 101 -2.86 -14.40 -6.77
C SER A 101 -3.80 -14.31 -7.98
N MET A 102 -3.25 -14.21 -9.19
CA MET A 102 -4.02 -14.27 -10.44
C MET A 102 -4.44 -15.71 -10.80
N THR A 103 -3.82 -16.73 -10.20
CA THR A 103 -4.23 -18.13 -10.40
C THR A 103 -5.47 -18.48 -9.56
N PRO A 104 -6.19 -19.56 -9.90
CA PRO A 104 -7.30 -20.01 -9.10
C PRO A 104 -6.94 -20.46 -7.66
N LEU A 105 -5.65 -20.50 -7.29
CA LEU A 105 -5.19 -20.98 -5.99
C LEU A 105 -5.27 -19.91 -4.88
N GLY A 106 -5.20 -18.63 -5.22
CA GLY A 106 -4.94 -17.55 -4.27
C GLY A 106 -5.62 -16.23 -4.60
N SER A 107 -6.87 -16.25 -5.07
CA SER A 107 -7.55 -15.01 -5.44
C SER A 107 -7.99 -14.16 -4.24
N THR A 108 -7.60 -12.90 -4.27
CA THR A 108 -8.15 -11.83 -3.44
C THR A 108 -9.07 -10.98 -4.31
N VAL A 109 -10.33 -10.83 -3.92
CA VAL A 109 -11.35 -10.18 -4.75
C VAL A 109 -11.80 -8.89 -4.09
N PHE A 110 -11.83 -7.81 -4.87
CA PHE A 110 -12.49 -6.57 -4.45
C PHE A 110 -14.01 -6.70 -4.59
N CYS A 111 -14.75 -6.49 -3.51
CA CYS A 111 -16.21 -6.51 -3.51
C CYS A 111 -16.74 -5.08 -3.46
N GLU A 112 -17.24 -4.60 -4.60
CA GLU A 112 -17.73 -3.22 -4.79
C GLU A 112 -18.86 -2.86 -3.83
N GLY A 113 -19.88 -3.73 -3.72
CA GLY A 113 -21.05 -3.46 -2.87
C GLY A 113 -20.75 -3.34 -1.36
N LEU A 114 -19.56 -3.70 -0.92
CA LEU A 114 -19.12 -3.58 0.48
C LEU A 114 -17.83 -2.76 0.62
N PHE A 115 -17.31 -2.18 -0.48
CA PHE A 115 -16.00 -1.52 -0.54
C PHE A 115 -14.91 -2.29 0.22
N ARG A 116 -14.84 -3.60 -0.02
CA ARG A 116 -14.02 -4.50 0.81
C ARG A 116 -13.26 -5.52 -0.02
N PHE A 117 -11.97 -5.67 0.29
CA PHE A 117 -11.18 -6.80 -0.16
C PHE A 117 -11.49 -8.04 0.66
N ARG A 118 -11.83 -9.14 -0.03
CA ARG A 118 -12.11 -10.44 0.58
C ARG A 118 -11.15 -11.48 0.02
N ASN A 119 -10.46 -12.18 0.91
CA ASN A 119 -9.75 -13.40 0.56
C ASN A 119 -10.78 -14.52 0.41
N GLU A 120 -10.87 -15.10 -0.78
CA GLU A 120 -11.74 -16.24 -0.99
C GLU A 120 -11.26 -17.47 -0.21
N LYS A 121 -12.16 -18.40 0.08
CA LYS A 121 -11.82 -19.68 0.73
C LYS A 121 -11.13 -20.58 -0.29
N ARG A 122 -9.88 -20.27 -0.60
CA ARG A 122 -9.03 -21.03 -1.52
C ARG A 122 -7.88 -21.70 -0.77
N LEU A 123 -7.16 -22.58 -1.47
CA LEU A 123 -6.12 -23.44 -0.89
C LEU A 123 -5.01 -22.65 -0.19
N LEU A 124 -4.68 -21.45 -0.68
CA LEU A 124 -3.64 -20.58 -0.13
C LEU A 124 -4.12 -19.62 0.97
N LYS A 125 -5.41 -19.65 1.34
CA LYS A 125 -5.93 -18.84 2.46
C LYS A 125 -5.13 -18.96 3.76
N PRO A 126 -4.72 -20.16 4.24
CA PRO A 126 -3.90 -20.26 5.45
C PRO A 126 -2.56 -19.55 5.28
N VAL A 127 -1.92 -19.67 4.11
CA VAL A 127 -0.63 -19.01 3.83
C VAL A 127 -0.77 -17.49 3.92
N VAL A 128 -1.77 -16.91 3.25
CA VAL A 128 -2.04 -15.47 3.29
C VAL A 128 -2.38 -15.00 4.71
N SER A 129 -3.08 -15.83 5.49
CA SER A 129 -3.37 -15.55 6.90
C SER A 129 -2.10 -15.48 7.74
N VAL A 130 -1.20 -16.44 7.57
CA VAL A 130 0.10 -16.47 8.26
C VAL A 130 0.96 -15.28 7.83
N MET A 131 1.01 -14.96 6.53
CA MET A 131 1.72 -13.78 6.04
C MET A 131 1.20 -12.49 6.66
N ASN A 132 -0.12 -12.34 6.80
CA ASN A 132 -0.74 -11.20 7.45
C ASN A 132 -0.38 -11.12 8.94
N GLU A 133 -0.41 -12.24 9.65
CA GLU A 133 -0.02 -12.32 11.05
C GLU A 133 1.47 -11.97 11.25
N VAL A 134 2.36 -12.57 10.45
CA VAL A 134 3.79 -12.25 10.45
C VAL A 134 4.01 -10.78 10.14
N SER A 135 3.31 -10.22 9.16
CA SER A 135 3.42 -8.80 8.81
C SER A 135 3.02 -7.89 9.96
N ASN A 136 1.94 -8.22 10.68
CA ASN A 136 1.53 -7.47 11.86
C ASN A 136 2.60 -7.52 12.97
N TYR A 137 3.21 -8.68 13.21
CA TYR A 137 4.30 -8.80 14.19
C TYR A 137 5.57 -8.04 13.77
N LEU A 138 5.91 -8.05 12.48
CA LEU A 138 7.04 -7.27 11.95
C LEU A 138 6.83 -5.77 12.15
N VAL A 139 5.64 -5.27 11.83
CA VAL A 139 5.27 -3.86 12.00
C VAL A 139 5.23 -3.46 13.47
N GLY A 140 4.63 -4.27 14.32
CA GLY A 140 4.40 -3.91 15.71
C GLY A 140 5.58 -4.18 16.63
N ILE A 141 6.04 -5.42 16.69
CA ILE A 141 7.04 -5.83 17.69
C ILE A 141 8.43 -5.52 17.18
N VAL A 142 8.75 -5.95 15.96
CA VAL A 142 10.13 -5.90 15.47
C VAL A 142 10.56 -4.46 15.18
N ASN A 143 9.73 -3.66 14.52
CA ASN A 143 10.07 -2.26 14.29
C ASN A 143 10.15 -1.45 15.59
N VAL A 144 9.16 -1.56 16.48
CA VAL A 144 9.15 -0.78 17.73
C VAL A 144 10.34 -1.15 18.62
N SER A 145 10.67 -2.44 18.75
CA SER A 145 11.85 -2.88 19.50
C SER A 145 13.15 -2.40 18.86
N ALA A 146 13.30 -2.48 17.53
CA ALA A 146 14.47 -1.97 16.83
C ALA A 146 14.64 -0.46 17.00
N TYR A 147 13.55 0.32 16.90
CA TYR A 147 13.59 1.76 17.12
C TYR A 147 13.88 2.14 18.57
N PHE A 148 13.38 1.36 19.54
CA PHE A 148 13.73 1.51 20.94
C PHE A 148 15.24 1.31 21.18
N VAL A 149 15.84 0.29 20.57
CA VAL A 149 17.29 0.05 20.63
C VAL A 149 18.06 1.19 19.98
N ILE A 150 17.64 1.66 18.79
CA ILE A 150 18.25 2.81 18.11
C ILE A 150 18.19 4.06 19.00
N PHE A 151 17.05 4.33 19.63
CA PHE A 151 16.88 5.48 20.50
C PHE A 151 17.77 5.38 21.75
N THR A 152 17.79 4.23 22.40
CA THR A 152 18.59 3.96 23.60
C THR A 152 20.09 4.10 23.32
N THR A 153 20.56 3.55 22.20
CA THR A 153 21.97 3.64 21.80
C THR A 153 22.38 5.06 21.44
N LEU A 154 21.49 5.86 20.83
CA LEU A 154 21.73 7.28 20.58
C LEU A 154 21.75 8.11 21.87
N TYR A 155 20.92 7.75 22.85
CA TYR A 155 20.87 8.38 24.16
C TYR A 155 22.16 8.14 24.95
N ILE A 156 22.59 6.88 25.07
CA ILE A 156 23.83 6.49 25.79
C ILE A 156 25.06 7.15 25.17
N LYS A 157 25.13 7.25 23.84
CA LYS A 157 26.25 7.90 23.13
C LYS A 157 26.32 9.42 23.35
N GLY A 158 25.40 10.03 24.11
CA GLY A 158 25.43 11.46 24.47
C GLY A 158 25.27 12.40 23.27
N ARG A 159 24.83 11.90 22.11
CA ARG A 159 24.69 12.69 20.88
C ARG A 159 23.38 13.50 20.81
N LEU A 160 22.57 13.48 21.87
CA LEU A 160 21.32 14.25 22.01
C LEU A 160 21.58 15.64 22.59
N ASN A 161 22.39 16.44 21.91
CA ASN A 161 22.58 17.82 22.31
C ASN A 161 21.45 18.69 21.71
N PHE A 162 20.47 19.06 22.55
CA PHE A 162 19.24 19.80 22.16
C PHE A 162 19.52 21.11 21.39
N LYS A 163 20.69 21.72 21.59
CA LYS A 163 21.09 22.98 20.93
C LYS A 163 21.39 22.87 19.43
N ARG A 164 21.61 21.66 18.86
CA ARG A 164 22.03 21.49 17.44
C ARG A 164 21.05 20.66 16.59
N ASN A 165 19.78 21.03 16.69
CA ASN A 165 18.62 21.04 15.77
C ASN A 165 18.43 20.07 14.56
N ARG A 166 19.31 19.10 14.25
CA ARG A 166 19.08 18.11 13.17
C ARG A 166 18.93 16.69 13.71
N ALA A 167 19.77 16.30 14.66
CA ALA A 167 19.70 15.00 15.30
C ALA A 167 18.39 14.84 16.09
N LEU A 168 18.01 15.86 16.87
CA LEU A 168 16.76 15.86 17.65
C LEU A 168 15.51 15.68 16.77
N ARG A 169 15.48 16.32 15.59
CA ARG A 169 14.32 16.19 14.67
C ARG A 169 14.19 14.77 14.14
N MET A 170 15.32 14.13 13.82
CA MET A 170 15.32 12.74 13.36
C MET A 170 14.89 11.79 14.48
N THR A 171 15.29 12.04 15.73
CA THR A 171 14.88 11.19 16.86
C THR A 171 13.42 11.39 17.27
N VAL A 172 12.92 12.62 17.27
CA VAL A 172 11.49 12.90 17.50
C VAL A 172 10.64 12.27 16.39
N GLN A 173 11.08 12.39 15.12
CA GLN A 173 10.41 11.74 14.01
C GLN A 173 10.28 10.23 14.23
N VAL A 174 11.39 9.57 14.56
CA VAL A 174 11.42 8.11 14.78
C VAL A 174 10.53 7.73 15.96
N ALA A 175 10.61 8.45 17.08
CA ALA A 175 9.77 8.18 18.24
C ALA A 175 8.27 8.31 17.94
N VAL A 176 7.87 9.37 17.23
CA VAL A 176 6.48 9.58 16.81
C VAL A 176 6.01 8.44 15.89
N VAL A 177 6.84 8.05 14.91
CA VAL A 177 6.54 6.92 14.02
C VAL A 177 6.37 5.63 14.80
N SER A 178 7.27 5.32 15.74
CA SER A 178 7.19 4.08 16.53
C SER A 178 5.96 4.03 17.45
N VAL A 179 5.57 5.15 18.06
CA VAL A 179 4.34 5.21 18.86
C VAL A 179 3.11 4.95 17.99
N LEU A 180 3.08 5.54 16.79
CA LEU A 180 1.98 5.33 15.86
C LEU A 180 1.93 3.89 15.33
N GLU A 181 3.08 3.29 14.98
CA GLU A 181 3.18 1.88 14.61
C GLU A 181 2.63 0.96 15.73
N LEU A 182 2.94 1.27 16.99
CA LEU A 182 2.44 0.51 18.14
C LEU A 182 0.92 0.63 18.29
N ILE A 183 0.35 1.81 18.07
CA ILE A 183 -1.11 2.04 18.12
C ILE A 183 -1.81 1.22 17.02
N PHE A 184 -1.31 1.26 15.78
CA PHE A 184 -1.87 0.46 14.67
C PHE A 184 -1.73 -1.04 14.93
N TYR A 185 -0.58 -1.48 15.45
CA TYR A 185 -0.39 -2.87 15.85
C TYR A 185 -1.40 -3.31 16.92
N ALA A 186 -1.58 -2.52 17.98
CA ALA A 186 -2.57 -2.81 19.01
C ALA A 186 -3.99 -2.87 18.42
N TYR A 187 -4.34 -1.94 17.53
CA TYR A 187 -5.62 -1.93 16.82
C TYR A 187 -5.82 -3.21 15.99
N TRP A 188 -4.81 -3.67 15.23
CA TRP A 188 -4.91 -4.87 14.41
C TRP A 188 -4.89 -6.17 15.22
N GLN A 189 -4.09 -6.24 16.28
CA GLN A 189 -3.91 -7.45 17.08
C GLN A 189 -5.10 -7.76 17.98
N TYR A 190 -5.62 -6.74 18.69
CA TYR A 190 -6.70 -6.91 19.67
C TYR A 190 -8.11 -6.80 19.08
N ARG A 191 -8.22 -6.78 17.75
CA ARG A 191 -9.51 -6.71 17.08
C ARG A 191 -10.33 -7.98 17.30
N PRO A 192 -11.63 -7.88 17.68
CA PRO A 192 -12.53 -9.02 17.72
C PRO A 192 -12.71 -9.65 16.34
N ARG A 193 -12.35 -10.94 16.20
CA ARG A 193 -12.37 -11.68 14.93
C ARG A 193 -13.75 -12.22 14.54
N LEU A 194 -14.65 -12.45 15.51
CA LEU A 194 -15.99 -13.00 15.29
C LEU A 194 -17.08 -11.92 15.33
N GLY A 195 -18.06 -12.02 14.41
CA GLY A 195 -19.30 -11.24 14.45
C GLY A 195 -19.17 -9.74 14.17
N ALA A 196 -18.01 -9.25 13.74
CA ALA A 196 -17.81 -7.80 13.57
C ALA A 196 -18.80 -7.19 12.55
N PRO A 197 -19.43 -6.04 12.89
CA PRO A 197 -20.36 -5.34 12.01
C PRO A 197 -19.67 -4.83 10.73
N THR A 198 -20.44 -4.59 9.67
CA THR A 198 -19.94 -4.19 8.34
C THR A 198 -19.08 -2.93 8.38
N TRP A 199 -19.49 -1.89 9.13
CA TRP A 199 -18.74 -0.64 9.25
C TRP A 199 -17.32 -0.86 9.80
N ARG A 200 -17.14 -1.80 10.74
CA ARG A 200 -15.82 -2.09 11.32
C ARG A 200 -14.89 -2.73 10.29
N LYS A 201 -15.44 -3.56 9.40
CA LYS A 201 -14.68 -4.17 8.29
C LYS A 201 -14.17 -3.14 7.29
N ILE A 202 -14.94 -2.09 7.06
CA ILE A 202 -14.55 -0.95 6.24
C ILE A 202 -13.43 -0.16 6.93
N MET A 203 -13.57 0.11 8.23
CA MET A 203 -12.55 0.78 9.04
C MET A 203 -11.20 0.06 9.01
N ASP A 204 -11.15 -1.26 8.97
CA ASP A 204 -9.84 -1.95 8.87
C ASP A 204 -9.13 -1.66 7.56
N GLN A 205 -9.87 -1.58 6.45
CA GLN A 205 -9.26 -1.27 5.15
C GLN A 205 -8.73 0.18 5.15
N PHE A 206 -9.51 1.12 5.69
CA PHE A 206 -9.04 2.49 5.88
C PHE A 206 -7.85 2.58 6.84
N SER A 207 -7.80 1.74 7.88
CA SER A 207 -6.68 1.74 8.83
C SER A 207 -5.35 1.38 8.16
N VAL A 208 -5.36 0.52 7.13
CA VAL A 208 -4.16 0.17 6.36
C VAL A 208 -3.69 1.36 5.50
N VAL A 209 -4.62 2.07 4.85
CA VAL A 209 -4.30 3.27 4.08
C VAL A 209 -3.76 4.37 5.00
N LEU A 210 -4.44 4.62 6.11
CA LEU A 210 -4.01 5.59 7.14
C LEU A 210 -2.63 5.23 7.70
N TYR A 211 -2.33 3.95 7.87
CA TYR A 211 -1.02 3.50 8.31
C TYR A 211 0.09 3.92 7.33
N TYR A 212 -0.13 3.83 6.02
CA TYR A 212 0.84 4.33 5.04
C TYR A 212 1.04 5.84 5.12
N ASP A 213 -0.04 6.59 5.24
CA ASP A 213 0.01 8.04 5.35
C ASP A 213 0.78 8.44 6.61
N VAL A 214 0.47 7.82 7.73
CA VAL A 214 1.12 8.06 9.02
C VAL A 214 2.60 7.70 9.00
N LEU A 215 3.00 6.67 8.25
CA LEU A 215 4.42 6.36 8.09
C LEU A 215 5.16 7.36 7.22
N MET A 216 4.53 7.86 6.15
CA MET A 216 5.17 8.76 5.19
C MET A 216 5.20 10.22 5.67
N LEU A 217 4.14 10.68 6.34
CA LEU A 217 3.92 12.07 6.70
C LEU A 217 5.03 12.65 7.60
N PRO A 218 5.55 11.95 8.63
CA PRO A 218 6.67 12.44 9.43
C PRO A 218 7.94 12.65 8.60
N TYR A 219 8.21 11.81 7.58
CA TYR A 219 9.36 12.02 6.69
C TYR A 219 9.21 13.25 5.80
N VAL A 220 7.99 13.55 5.36
CA VAL A 220 7.71 14.71 4.51
C VAL A 220 7.76 16.00 5.34
N VAL A 221 7.05 16.04 6.48
CA VAL A 221 6.90 17.24 7.31
C VAL A 221 8.21 17.65 7.98
N LEU A 222 8.97 16.69 8.53
CA LEU A 222 10.16 17.02 9.32
C LEU A 222 11.41 17.25 8.46
N ASN A 223 11.43 16.76 7.22
CA ASN A 223 12.54 16.95 6.29
C ASN A 223 12.29 18.12 5.33
N ARG A 224 12.38 19.36 5.84
CA ARG A 224 12.13 20.61 5.08
C ARG A 224 12.85 20.72 3.73
N ARG A 225 13.99 20.04 3.51
CA ARG A 225 14.66 20.01 2.20
C ARG A 225 13.88 19.18 1.19
N LYS A 226 13.49 17.96 1.58
CA LYS A 226 12.65 17.09 0.74
C LYS A 226 11.25 17.67 0.52
N ALA A 227 10.68 18.36 1.52
CA ALA A 227 9.43 19.08 1.35
C ALA A 227 9.53 20.18 0.28
N LYS A 228 10.63 20.92 0.22
CA LYS A 228 10.89 21.91 -0.84
C LYS A 228 11.06 21.24 -2.21
N ASP A 229 11.71 20.08 -2.28
CA ASP A 229 11.89 19.35 -3.53
C ASP A 229 10.57 18.74 -4.05
N VAL A 230 9.74 18.19 -3.16
CA VAL A 230 8.38 17.72 -3.49
C VAL A 230 7.48 18.88 -3.91
N MET A 231 7.58 20.03 -3.23
CA MET A 231 6.82 21.23 -3.59
C MET A 231 7.29 21.81 -4.93
N ARG A 232 8.59 21.75 -5.25
CA ARG A 232 9.12 22.08 -6.59
C ARG A 232 8.60 21.12 -7.65
N LEU A 233 8.62 19.82 -7.40
CA LEU A 233 8.07 18.81 -8.32
C LEU A 233 6.58 19.01 -8.54
N ARG A 234 5.81 19.31 -7.50
CA ARG A 234 4.39 19.67 -7.62
C ARG A 234 4.19 20.88 -8.51
N ASN A 235 4.95 21.95 -8.30
CA ASN A 235 4.86 23.17 -9.11
C ASN A 235 5.26 22.93 -10.58
N LEU A 236 6.22 22.03 -10.83
CA LEU A 236 6.59 21.63 -12.18
C LEU A 236 5.46 20.84 -12.85
N LEU A 237 4.87 19.87 -12.14
CA LEU A 237 3.77 19.05 -12.61
C LEU A 237 2.52 19.87 -12.92
N THR A 238 2.17 20.85 -12.07
CA THR A 238 1.06 21.78 -12.35
C THR A 238 1.39 22.65 -13.56
N SER A 239 2.62 23.18 -13.69
CA SER A 239 3.00 23.98 -14.88
C SER A 239 3.03 23.19 -16.20
N SER A 240 3.23 21.87 -16.13
CA SER A 240 3.13 21.00 -17.31
C SER A 240 1.69 20.67 -17.64
N GLN A 241 0.81 20.53 -16.64
CA GLN A 241 -0.61 20.28 -16.85
C GLN A 241 -1.30 21.49 -17.50
N ASP A 242 -0.96 22.70 -17.06
CA ASP A 242 -1.45 23.95 -17.67
C ASP A 242 -0.97 24.12 -19.13
N ARG A 243 0.24 23.61 -19.45
CA ARG A 243 0.78 23.62 -20.82
C ARG A 243 0.09 22.61 -21.75
N PHE A 244 -0.40 21.49 -21.22
CA PHE A 244 -1.16 20.53 -22.01
C PHE A 244 -2.57 21.02 -22.33
N GLU A 245 -3.21 21.78 -21.43
CA GLU A 245 -4.50 22.41 -21.73
C GLU A 245 -4.39 23.52 -22.78
N PHE A 246 -3.27 24.26 -22.82
CA PHE A 246 -3.04 25.31 -23.83
C PHE A 246 -2.73 24.78 -25.25
N ILE A 247 -2.34 23.50 -25.39
CA ILE A 247 -2.08 22.84 -26.69
C ILE A 247 -3.34 22.14 -27.23
N MET A 248 -4.35 21.91 -26.39
CA MET A 248 -5.62 21.28 -26.78
C MET A 248 -6.78 22.28 -26.99
N MET A 249 -6.51 23.58 -26.93
CA MET A 249 -7.41 24.66 -27.39
C MET A 249 -6.91 25.24 -28.71
#